data_AF-A8WXS8-F1
#
_entry.id   AF-A8WXS8-F1
#
_cell.length_a   1.000
_cell.length_b   1.000
_cell.length_c   1.000
_cell.angle_alpha   90.00
_cell.angle_beta   90.00
_cell.angle_gamma   90.00
#
_symmetry.space_group_name_H-M   'P 1'
#
loop_
_entity.id
_entity.type
_entity.pdbx_description
1 polymer ?
#
loop_
_entity_poly.entity_id
_entity_poly.type
_entity_poly.pdbx_seq_one_letter_code
_entity_poly.pdbx_strand_id
1 'polypeptide(L)'
;MHWSGTNYVIRFQCKRDNRPLPYDMFVQFTKKSPDGNVYIERLQYDKTLMEARKYLICKFLENRPVVTKIRSLGFWALPYDGLIIGLPEGIKIDAQVFGTSGHLSEVLQRVETILEHPNRPFTRLESDGLKLGDGQNPKVREARVLVLVNNWQVDVVALCREVPNKHFVITNVDLIQPGGYATIVENVSNAEGTLGTCYEFAKLRTGRDPMTAIAQRFENAIVEET
;
A
#
# COMPACT_ATOMS: atom_id res chain seq x y z
N MET A 1 -1.09 -8.16 -13.36
CA MET A 1 -1.04 -9.62 -13.64
C MET A 1 -2.44 -10.16 -13.42
N HIS A 2 -3.09 -10.67 -14.45
CA HIS A 2 -4.44 -11.27 -14.36
C HIS A 2 -4.26 -12.79 -14.48
N TRP A 3 -4.79 -13.57 -13.54
CA TRP A 3 -4.66 -15.02 -13.53
C TRP A 3 -6.07 -15.64 -13.48
N SER A 4 -6.38 -16.56 -14.39
CA SER A 4 -7.65 -17.30 -14.43
C SER A 4 -7.62 -18.52 -13.51
N GLY A 5 -8.67 -18.71 -12.71
CA GLY A 5 -8.72 -19.68 -11.59
C GLY A 5 -8.84 -21.16 -11.97
N THR A 6 -9.18 -21.50 -13.21
CA THR A 6 -9.51 -22.88 -13.62
C THR A 6 -8.30 -23.81 -13.69
N ASN A 7 -7.09 -23.27 -13.93
CA ASN A 7 -5.87 -24.06 -14.10
C ASN A 7 -5.19 -24.49 -12.78
N TYR A 8 -5.63 -23.96 -11.63
CA TYR A 8 -5.03 -24.31 -10.33
C TYR A 8 -5.44 -25.71 -9.85
N VAL A 9 -6.70 -26.10 -10.08
CA VAL A 9 -7.26 -27.38 -9.60
C VAL A 9 -6.65 -28.57 -10.35
N ILE A 10 -6.55 -28.48 -11.67
CA ILE A 10 -5.97 -29.54 -12.54
C ILE A 10 -4.50 -29.77 -12.17
N ARG A 11 -3.74 -28.69 -11.94
CA ARG A 11 -2.34 -28.78 -11.53
C ARG A 11 -2.15 -29.54 -10.22
N PHE A 12 -2.99 -29.24 -9.22
CA PHE A 12 -2.91 -29.90 -7.93
C PHE A 12 -3.17 -31.39 -8.05
N GLN A 13 -4.20 -31.79 -8.79
CA GLN A 13 -4.55 -33.19 -9.04
C GLN A 13 -3.42 -33.93 -9.76
N CYS A 14 -2.89 -33.38 -10.86
CA CYS A 14 -1.77 -33.98 -11.58
C CYS A 14 -0.52 -34.15 -10.69
N LYS A 15 -0.15 -33.16 -9.87
CA LYS A 15 0.98 -33.27 -8.95
C LYS A 15 0.74 -34.33 -7.86
N ARG A 16 -0.45 -34.35 -7.25
CA ARG A 16 -0.83 -35.34 -6.22
C ARG A 16 -0.77 -36.76 -6.76
N ASP A 17 -1.25 -36.95 -7.99
CA ASP A 17 -1.38 -38.27 -8.61
C ASP A 17 -0.14 -38.65 -9.46
N ASN A 18 0.94 -37.86 -9.39
CA ASN A 18 2.18 -38.02 -10.14
C ASN A 18 1.97 -38.20 -11.67
N ARG A 19 1.05 -37.41 -12.25
CA ARG A 19 0.71 -37.41 -13.68
C ARG A 19 1.30 -36.18 -14.38
N PRO A 20 1.67 -36.29 -15.68
CA PRO A 20 2.08 -35.14 -16.45
C PRO A 20 0.93 -34.12 -16.56
N LEU A 21 1.29 -32.84 -16.63
CA LEU A 21 0.31 -31.78 -16.87
C LEU A 21 -0.14 -31.83 -18.33
N PRO A 22 -1.43 -31.64 -18.63
CA PRO A 22 -1.94 -31.64 -20.01
C PRO A 22 -1.65 -30.33 -20.76
N TYR A 23 -0.82 -29.45 -20.20
CA TYR A 23 -0.43 -28.16 -20.76
C TYR A 23 0.95 -27.75 -20.25
N ASP A 24 1.63 -26.95 -21.06
CA ASP A 24 2.83 -26.25 -20.64
C ASP A 24 2.48 -24.99 -19.84
N MET A 25 3.29 -24.70 -18.83
CA MET A 25 3.17 -23.48 -18.04
C MET A 25 4.33 -22.55 -18.35
N PHE A 26 4.02 -21.29 -18.61
CA PHE A 26 5.02 -20.27 -18.86
C PHE A 26 4.79 -19.06 -17.96
N VAL A 27 5.88 -18.46 -17.50
CA VAL A 27 5.89 -17.08 -17.00
C VAL A 27 6.23 -16.19 -18.18
N GLN A 28 5.31 -15.29 -18.53
CA GLN A 28 5.53 -14.31 -19.60
C GLN A 28 5.88 -12.95 -18.99
N PHE A 29 7.04 -12.43 -19.37
CA PHE A 29 7.40 -11.03 -19.16
C PHE A 29 7.17 -10.26 -20.44
N THR A 30 6.47 -9.13 -20.34
CA THR A 30 6.20 -8.24 -21.48
C THR A 30 6.68 -6.84 -21.13
N LYS A 31 7.60 -6.32 -21.93
CA LYS A 31 8.10 -4.94 -21.85
C LYS A 31 7.64 -4.18 -23.09
N LYS A 32 6.91 -3.08 -22.88
CA LYS A 32 6.58 -2.15 -23.95
C LYS A 32 7.54 -0.97 -23.89
N SER A 33 8.22 -0.71 -25.00
CA SER A 33 9.12 0.43 -25.17
C SER A 33 8.31 1.71 -25.48
N PRO A 34 8.86 2.91 -25.25
CA PRO A 34 8.17 4.17 -25.52
C PRO A 34 7.76 4.35 -26.98
N ASP A 35 8.51 3.77 -27.91
CA ASP A 35 8.26 3.73 -29.36
C ASP A 35 7.13 2.75 -29.76
N GLY A 36 6.53 2.05 -28.80
CA GLY A 36 5.45 1.09 -29.02
C GLY A 36 5.91 -0.35 -29.23
N ASN A 37 7.22 -0.62 -29.32
CA ASN A 37 7.74 -1.98 -29.49
C ASN A 37 7.44 -2.85 -28.27
N VAL A 38 7.00 -4.10 -28.50
CA VAL A 38 6.65 -5.05 -27.45
C VAL A 38 7.67 -6.18 -27.43
N TYR A 39 8.47 -6.25 -26.37
CA TYR A 39 9.36 -7.36 -26.08
C TYR A 39 8.66 -8.38 -25.19
N ILE A 40 8.66 -9.64 -25.59
CA ILE A 40 8.06 -10.75 -24.84
C ILE A 40 9.14 -11.79 -24.56
N GLU A 41 9.39 -12.07 -23.29
CA GLU A 41 10.21 -13.19 -22.82
C GLU A 41 9.27 -14.22 -22.16
N ARG A 42 9.37 -15.48 -22.56
CA ARG A 42 8.63 -16.59 -21.97
C ARG A 42 9.61 -17.59 -21.37
N LEU A 43 9.43 -17.90 -20.10
CA LEU A 43 10.17 -18.95 -19.41
C LEU A 43 9.22 -20.10 -19.12
N GLN A 44 9.53 -21.29 -19.62
CA GLN A 44 8.81 -22.51 -19.23
C GLN A 44 9.04 -22.71 -17.72
N TYR A 45 7.96 -22.79 -16.97
CA TYR A 45 8.01 -22.71 -15.51
C TYR A 45 7.02 -23.69 -14.89
N ASP A 46 7.54 -24.81 -14.39
CA ASP A 46 6.80 -25.90 -13.74
C ASP A 46 6.68 -25.74 -12.21
N LYS A 47 7.36 -24.71 -11.68
CA LYS A 47 7.46 -24.32 -10.26
C LYS A 47 6.29 -23.48 -9.75
N THR A 48 6.14 -23.39 -8.43
CA THR A 48 5.02 -22.69 -7.77
C THR A 48 5.00 -21.20 -8.11
N LEU A 49 3.84 -20.54 -7.94
CA LEU A 49 3.74 -19.09 -8.16
C LEU A 49 4.72 -18.30 -7.27
N MET A 50 4.97 -18.76 -6.04
CA MET A 50 5.92 -18.14 -5.13
C MET A 50 7.36 -18.21 -5.67
N GLU A 51 7.77 -19.37 -6.20
CA GLU A 51 9.07 -19.52 -6.83
C GLU A 51 9.18 -18.67 -8.10
N ALA A 52 8.11 -18.59 -8.90
CA ALA A 52 8.06 -17.75 -10.11
C ALA A 52 8.27 -16.28 -9.74
N ARG A 53 7.59 -15.82 -8.70
CA ARG A 53 7.71 -14.46 -8.16
C ARG A 53 9.13 -14.19 -7.67
N LYS A 54 9.70 -15.10 -6.88
CA LYS A 54 11.09 -14.98 -6.41
C LYS A 54 12.08 -14.91 -7.57
N TYR A 55 11.95 -15.80 -8.55
CA TYR A 55 12.79 -15.81 -9.75
C TYR A 55 12.74 -14.47 -10.50
N LEU A 56 11.54 -13.94 -10.74
CA LEU A 56 11.40 -12.65 -11.42
C LEU A 56 12.00 -11.49 -10.61
N ILE A 57 11.73 -11.44 -9.30
CA ILE A 57 12.31 -10.42 -8.40
C ILE A 57 13.84 -10.45 -8.48
N CYS A 58 14.44 -11.65 -8.34
CA CYS A 58 15.87 -11.84 -8.50
C CYS A 58 16.35 -11.39 -9.87
N LYS A 59 15.71 -11.82 -10.96
CA LYS A 59 16.13 -11.44 -12.32
C LYS A 59 16.13 -9.94 -12.57
N PHE A 60 15.25 -9.16 -11.92
CA PHE A 60 15.22 -7.71 -12.09
C PHE A 60 16.13 -6.93 -11.14
N LEU A 61 16.32 -7.42 -9.92
CA LEU A 61 16.94 -6.66 -8.83
C LEU A 61 18.30 -7.21 -8.37
N GLU A 62 18.60 -8.47 -8.65
CA GLU A 62 19.87 -9.10 -8.28
C GLU A 62 21.03 -8.57 -9.13
N ASN A 63 22.24 -8.59 -8.58
CA ASN A 63 23.49 -8.17 -9.23
C ASN A 63 23.47 -6.75 -9.84
N ARG A 64 22.65 -5.85 -9.29
CA ARG A 64 22.68 -4.44 -9.66
C ARG A 64 23.93 -3.78 -9.05
N PRO A 65 24.80 -3.14 -9.86
CA PRO A 65 26.00 -2.47 -9.34
C PRO A 65 25.68 -1.18 -8.58
N VAL A 66 24.44 -0.68 -8.70
CA VAL A 66 23.96 0.55 -8.09
C VAL A 66 22.67 0.27 -7.32
N VAL A 67 22.46 1.06 -6.27
CA VAL A 67 21.21 1.05 -5.48
C VAL A 67 20.00 1.19 -6.40
N THR A 68 19.00 0.34 -6.18
CA THR A 68 17.77 0.39 -6.98
C THR A 68 16.93 1.57 -6.51
N LYS A 69 16.82 2.61 -7.34
CA LYS A 69 15.92 3.74 -7.11
C LYS A 69 14.53 3.42 -7.61
N ILE A 70 13.55 3.41 -6.71
CA ILE A 70 12.14 3.25 -7.06
C ILE A 70 11.32 4.35 -6.41
N ARG A 71 10.27 4.81 -7.11
CA ARG A 71 9.39 5.84 -6.56
C ARG A 71 8.60 5.33 -5.35
N SER A 72 8.05 4.12 -5.47
CA SER A 72 7.15 3.52 -4.50
C SER A 72 7.51 2.05 -4.27
N LEU A 73 7.59 1.66 -2.99
CA LEU A 73 7.75 0.29 -2.53
C LEU A 73 6.51 -0.12 -1.75
N GLY A 74 5.86 -1.20 -2.18
CA GLY A 74 4.58 -1.64 -1.60
C GLY A 74 4.58 -3.13 -1.24
N PHE A 75 4.18 -3.47 -0.02
CA PHE A 75 3.96 -4.82 0.46
C PHE A 75 2.48 -5.03 0.80
N TRP A 76 1.67 -5.31 -0.23
CA TRP A 76 0.22 -5.45 -0.09
C TRP A 76 -0.19 -6.93 -0.05
N ALA A 77 -0.95 -7.30 0.99
CA ALA A 77 -1.49 -8.65 1.18
C ALA A 77 -2.99 -8.65 0.84
N LEU A 78 -3.51 -9.79 0.38
CA LEU A 78 -4.96 -9.98 0.36
C LEU A 78 -5.43 -10.29 1.79
N PRO A 79 -6.66 -9.89 2.17
CA PRO A 79 -7.22 -10.26 3.47
C PRO A 79 -7.11 -11.76 3.69
N TYR A 80 -6.65 -12.15 4.88
CA TYR A 80 -6.46 -13.56 5.32
C TYR A 80 -5.34 -14.34 4.61
N ASP A 81 -4.55 -13.68 3.77
CA ASP A 81 -3.40 -14.29 3.09
C ASP A 81 -2.09 -13.74 3.65
N GLY A 82 -1.17 -14.62 4.04
CA GLY A 82 0.17 -14.20 4.48
C GLY A 82 0.99 -13.70 3.29
N LEU A 83 1.71 -12.58 3.45
CA LEU A 83 2.60 -12.08 2.40
C LEU A 83 4.06 -12.47 2.68
N ILE A 84 4.56 -13.44 1.92
CA ILE A 84 5.98 -13.80 1.90
C ILE A 84 6.58 -13.31 0.57
N ILE A 85 7.53 -12.36 0.67
CA ILE A 85 8.31 -11.88 -0.47
C ILE A 85 9.77 -12.26 -0.25
N GLY A 86 10.31 -13.09 -1.15
CA GLY A 86 11.74 -13.35 -1.22
C GLY A 86 12.43 -12.25 -2.02
N LEU A 87 13.28 -11.47 -1.36
CA LEU A 87 14.15 -10.48 -2.00
C LEU A 87 15.56 -11.07 -2.19
N PRO A 88 16.35 -10.55 -3.16
CA PRO A 88 17.75 -10.94 -3.31
C PRO A 88 18.55 -10.56 -2.07
N GLU A 89 19.55 -11.36 -1.75
CA GLU A 89 20.45 -11.08 -0.63
C GLU A 89 21.21 -9.77 -0.84
N GLY A 90 21.37 -8.99 0.23
CA GLY A 90 22.11 -7.72 0.19
C GLY A 90 21.42 -6.59 -0.59
N ILE A 91 20.17 -6.75 -1.04
CA ILE A 91 19.48 -5.71 -1.81
C ILE A 91 19.39 -4.39 -1.03
N LYS A 92 19.66 -3.28 -1.73
CA LYS A 92 19.42 -1.92 -1.26
C LYS A 92 18.49 -1.16 -2.20
N ILE A 93 17.48 -0.54 -1.60
CA ILE A 93 16.41 0.16 -2.27
C ILE A 93 16.35 1.60 -1.75
N ASP A 94 16.39 2.55 -2.67
CA ASP A 94 16.13 3.95 -2.42
C ASP A 94 14.67 4.23 -2.81
N ALA A 95 13.78 4.22 -1.81
CA ALA A 95 12.35 4.47 -1.96
C ALA A 95 11.92 5.75 -1.23
N GLN A 96 11.00 6.49 -1.85
CA GLN A 96 10.41 7.71 -1.27
C GLN A 96 9.01 7.46 -0.68
N VAL A 97 8.23 6.64 -1.38
CA VAL A 97 6.88 6.23 -0.96
C VAL A 97 6.94 4.79 -0.47
N PHE A 98 6.32 4.54 0.68
CA PHE A 98 6.20 3.20 1.24
C PHE A 98 4.74 2.87 1.53
N GLY A 99 4.31 1.66 1.13
CA GLY A 99 2.97 1.16 1.38
C GLY A 99 3.01 -0.26 1.97
N THR A 100 2.15 -0.56 2.93
CA THR A 100 2.08 -1.92 3.49
C THR A 100 0.71 -2.31 4.00
N SER A 101 0.41 -3.60 3.90
CA SER A 101 -0.67 -4.22 4.64
C SER A 101 -0.25 -4.71 6.03
N GLY A 102 -1.21 -4.84 6.93
CA GLY A 102 -1.05 -5.56 8.20
C GLY A 102 -0.24 -4.82 9.26
N HIS A 103 0.59 -5.55 10.02
CA HIS A 103 1.33 -5.02 11.17
C HIS A 103 2.47 -4.09 10.75
N LEU A 104 2.19 -2.78 10.65
CA LEU A 104 3.13 -1.76 10.18
C LEU A 104 4.50 -1.84 10.87
N SER A 105 4.53 -1.88 12.20
CA SER A 105 5.78 -1.88 12.97
C SER A 105 6.68 -3.09 12.65
N GLU A 106 6.11 -4.29 12.48
CA GLU A 106 6.87 -5.48 12.09
C GLU A 106 7.41 -5.38 10.65
N VAL A 107 6.59 -4.84 9.74
CA VAL A 107 7.00 -4.67 8.34
C VAL A 107 8.12 -3.64 8.25
N LEU A 108 8.00 -2.49 8.92
CA LEU A 108 9.03 -1.45 8.93
C LEU A 108 10.37 -1.98 9.45
N GLN A 109 10.36 -2.75 10.54
CA GLN A 109 11.58 -3.38 11.07
C GLN A 109 12.29 -4.24 10.03
N ARG A 110 11.54 -5.01 9.23
CA ARG A 110 12.11 -5.83 8.15
C ARG A 110 12.58 -4.98 6.98
N VAL A 111 11.81 -3.96 6.61
CA VAL A 111 12.09 -3.09 5.46
C VAL A 111 13.30 -2.18 5.71
N GLU A 112 13.55 -1.76 6.94
CA GLU A 112 14.74 -0.96 7.27
C GLU A 112 16.05 -1.62 6.84
N THR A 113 16.11 -2.95 6.89
CA THR A 113 17.31 -3.70 6.47
C THR A 113 17.61 -3.59 4.98
N ILE A 114 16.60 -3.35 4.14
CA ILE A 114 16.72 -3.27 2.67
C ILE A 114 16.70 -1.83 2.15
N LEU A 115 16.46 -0.84 3.01
CA LEU A 115 16.54 0.57 2.61
C LEU A 115 18.00 1.02 2.52
N GLU A 116 18.28 1.83 1.50
CA GLU A 116 19.56 2.52 1.37
C GLU A 116 19.72 3.60 2.46
N HIS A 117 18.63 4.30 2.76
CA HIS A 117 18.58 5.36 3.76
C HIS A 117 17.53 5.04 4.82
N PRO A 118 17.80 4.11 5.76
CA PRO A 118 16.81 3.61 6.70
C PRO A 118 16.27 4.70 7.63
N ASN A 119 17.02 5.77 7.91
CA ASN A 119 16.58 6.88 8.77
C ASN A 119 15.87 8.00 8.02
N ARG A 120 15.89 8.02 6.68
CA ARG A 120 15.21 9.07 5.91
C ARG A 120 13.68 8.93 6.06
N PRO A 121 12.94 10.01 6.35
CA PRO A 121 11.49 9.96 6.38
C PRO A 121 10.89 9.63 5.01
N PHE A 122 9.76 8.93 4.99
CA PHE A 122 9.02 8.74 3.75
C PHE A 122 8.30 10.02 3.35
N THR A 123 8.27 10.32 2.06
CA THR A 123 7.44 11.41 1.54
C THR A 123 5.96 11.05 1.63
N ARG A 124 5.64 9.75 1.62
CA ARG A 124 4.29 9.22 1.78
C ARG A 124 4.36 7.82 2.38
N LEU A 125 3.60 7.60 3.45
CA LEU A 125 3.44 6.32 4.11
C LEU A 125 1.98 5.88 4.00
N GLU A 126 1.75 4.69 3.43
CA GLU A 126 0.43 4.13 3.23
C GLU A 126 0.28 2.83 4.01
N SER A 127 -0.85 2.67 4.71
CA SER A 127 -1.13 1.43 5.41
C SER A 127 -2.62 1.13 5.50
N ASP A 128 -2.96 -0.16 5.54
CA ASP A 128 -4.32 -0.67 5.79
C ASP A 128 -4.57 -1.28 7.17
N GLY A 129 -3.53 -1.34 7.99
CA GLY A 129 -3.55 -1.96 9.31
C GLY A 129 -2.95 -1.09 10.40
N LEU A 130 -2.99 0.23 10.22
CA LEU A 130 -2.38 1.20 11.13
C LEU A 130 -3.20 1.27 12.42
N LYS A 131 -2.52 1.14 13.56
CA LYS A 131 -3.12 1.23 14.90
C LYS A 131 -2.76 2.54 15.56
N LEU A 132 -3.54 2.93 16.56
CA LEU A 132 -3.27 4.15 17.34
C LEU A 132 -1.83 4.18 17.89
N GLY A 133 -1.38 3.07 18.50
CA GLY A 133 -0.02 2.95 19.03
C GLY A 133 1.11 3.02 17.98
N ASP A 134 0.82 2.78 16.70
CA ASP A 134 1.82 2.98 15.63
C ASP A 134 2.15 4.47 15.45
N GLY A 135 1.32 5.39 15.97
CA GLY A 135 1.58 6.83 16.00
C GLY A 135 2.83 7.25 16.81
N GLN A 136 3.40 6.33 17.59
CA GLN A 136 4.68 6.53 18.29
C GLN A 136 5.88 6.13 17.41
N ASN A 137 5.67 5.43 16.30
CA ASN A 137 6.74 5.02 15.40
C ASN A 137 7.33 6.24 14.67
N PRO A 138 8.66 6.47 14.70
CA PRO A 138 9.28 7.61 14.02
C PRO A 138 8.93 7.71 12.54
N LYS A 139 8.83 6.57 11.83
CA LYS A 139 8.46 6.56 10.40
C LYS A 139 7.05 7.01 10.13
N VAL A 140 6.14 6.81 11.08
CA VAL A 140 4.77 7.33 10.99
C VAL A 140 4.79 8.83 11.23
N ARG A 141 5.40 9.26 12.33
CA ARG A 141 5.42 10.67 12.78
C ARG A 141 6.13 11.59 11.79
N GLU A 142 7.22 11.12 11.19
CA GLU A 142 8.05 11.91 10.29
C GLU A 142 7.56 11.85 8.83
N ALA A 143 6.63 10.96 8.50
CA ALA A 143 6.10 10.87 7.14
C ALA A 143 5.45 12.20 6.74
N ARG A 144 5.78 12.70 5.55
CA ARG A 144 5.18 13.96 5.09
C ARG A 144 3.68 13.82 4.82
N VAL A 145 3.27 12.68 4.29
CA VAL A 145 1.86 12.34 4.03
C VAL A 145 1.56 10.99 4.65
N LEU A 146 0.53 10.92 5.48
CA LEU A 146 0.04 9.67 6.06
C LEU A 146 -1.26 9.25 5.36
N VAL A 147 -1.27 8.05 4.81
CA VAL A 147 -2.40 7.53 4.01
C VAL A 147 -3.03 6.34 4.72
N LEU A 148 -4.28 6.51 5.10
CA LEU A 148 -5.11 5.51 5.74
C LEU A 148 -5.93 4.79 4.67
N VAL A 149 -5.44 3.65 4.22
CA VAL A 149 -6.05 2.82 3.18
C VAL A 149 -6.98 1.80 3.82
N ASN A 150 -8.31 1.91 3.71
CA ASN A 150 -9.21 0.87 4.25
C ASN A 150 -8.95 0.50 5.74
N ASN A 151 -8.59 1.45 6.61
CA ASN A 151 -8.33 1.17 8.02
C ASN A 151 -9.63 1.04 8.81
N TRP A 152 -10.29 -0.13 8.73
CA TRP A 152 -11.59 -0.38 9.36
C TRP A 152 -11.58 -0.38 10.89
N GLN A 153 -10.41 -0.55 11.50
CA GLN A 153 -10.28 -0.81 12.94
C GLN A 153 -9.65 0.34 13.73
N VAL A 154 -9.21 1.41 13.04
CA VAL A 154 -8.55 2.54 13.70
C VAL A 154 -9.55 3.65 13.98
N ASP A 155 -9.45 4.25 15.17
CA ASP A 155 -10.06 5.55 15.42
C ASP A 155 -9.24 6.61 14.67
N VAL A 156 -9.67 6.90 13.44
CA VAL A 156 -9.03 7.87 12.55
C VAL A 156 -8.93 9.24 13.22
N VAL A 157 -9.95 9.66 13.98
CA VAL A 157 -9.98 10.98 14.61
C VAL A 157 -8.95 11.06 15.74
N ALA A 158 -8.88 10.03 16.59
CA ALA A 158 -7.89 9.96 17.65
C ALA A 158 -6.46 9.91 17.09
N LEU A 159 -6.23 9.09 16.05
CA LEU A 159 -4.93 8.98 15.41
C LEU A 159 -4.46 10.32 14.84
N CYS A 160 -5.31 11.02 14.09
CA CYS A 160 -4.97 12.32 13.51
C CYS A 160 -4.64 13.39 14.56
N ARG A 161 -5.15 13.25 15.80
CA ARG A 161 -4.79 14.12 16.93
C ARG A 161 -3.44 13.75 17.56
N GLU A 162 -3.08 12.46 17.57
CA GLU A 162 -1.88 11.96 18.24
C GLU A 162 -0.59 12.20 17.43
N VAL A 163 -0.70 12.15 16.10
CA VAL A 163 0.46 12.21 15.21
C VAL A 163 0.69 13.62 14.65
N PRO A 164 1.95 14.06 14.50
CA PRO A 164 2.28 15.44 14.10
C PRO A 164 2.19 15.67 12.58
N ASN A 165 1.71 14.70 11.81
CA ASN A 165 1.63 14.79 10.36
C ASN A 165 0.71 15.95 9.94
N LYS A 166 1.11 16.70 8.92
CA LYS A 166 0.35 17.84 8.39
C LYS A 166 -0.49 17.51 7.17
N HIS A 167 -0.42 16.28 6.66
CA HIS A 167 -1.19 15.87 5.50
C HIS A 167 -1.67 14.44 5.68
N PHE A 168 -2.99 14.28 5.76
CA PHE A 168 -3.66 12.99 5.86
C PHE A 168 -4.47 12.72 4.59
N VAL A 169 -4.39 11.49 4.09
CA VAL A 169 -5.25 11.00 3.01
C VAL A 169 -6.02 9.79 3.52
N ILE A 170 -7.35 9.82 3.44
CA ILE A 170 -8.22 8.75 3.95
C ILE A 170 -8.99 8.18 2.77
N THR A 171 -8.68 6.94 2.36
CA THR A 171 -9.18 6.39 1.09
C THR A 171 -10.49 5.61 1.20
N ASN A 172 -11.22 5.74 2.30
CA ASN A 172 -12.56 5.21 2.41
C ASN A 172 -13.36 5.99 3.44
N VAL A 173 -14.19 6.90 2.95
CA VAL A 173 -15.03 7.80 3.76
C VAL A 173 -16.04 7.06 4.64
N ASP A 174 -16.45 5.84 4.29
CA ASP A 174 -17.40 5.09 5.11
C ASP A 174 -16.79 4.62 6.45
N LEU A 175 -15.47 4.77 6.63
CA LEU A 175 -14.77 4.48 7.88
C LEU A 175 -15.01 5.51 8.97
N ILE A 176 -15.35 6.74 8.61
CA ILE A 176 -15.56 7.82 9.57
C ILE A 176 -17.05 7.94 9.84
N GLN A 177 -17.43 7.79 11.11
CA GLN A 177 -18.80 8.07 11.55
C GLN A 177 -19.18 9.52 11.19
N PRO A 178 -20.45 9.84 10.88
CA PRO A 178 -20.85 11.18 10.46
C PRO A 178 -20.38 12.32 11.38
N GLY A 179 -20.41 12.12 12.70
CA GLY A 179 -19.89 13.10 13.66
C GLY A 179 -18.36 13.25 13.66
N GLY A 180 -17.62 12.24 13.21
CA GLY A 180 -16.15 12.25 13.15
C GLY A 180 -15.60 13.25 12.13
N TYR A 181 -16.32 13.49 11.03
CA TYR A 181 -15.95 14.54 10.06
C TYR A 181 -15.95 15.92 10.68
N ALA A 182 -17.04 16.26 11.38
CA ALA A 182 -17.15 17.52 12.09
C ALA A 182 -16.06 17.64 13.16
N THR A 183 -15.78 16.57 13.90
CA THR A 183 -14.69 16.56 14.88
C THR A 183 -13.32 16.79 14.23
N ILE A 184 -13.03 16.25 13.05
CA ILE A 184 -11.78 16.52 12.32
C ILE A 184 -11.71 18.00 11.94
N VAL A 185 -12.79 18.58 11.43
CA VAL A 185 -12.85 20.01 11.08
C VAL A 185 -12.71 20.88 12.32
N GLU A 186 -13.40 20.56 13.42
CA GLU A 186 -13.28 21.25 14.70
C GLU A 186 -11.86 21.15 15.26
N ASN A 187 -11.17 20.01 15.11
CA ASN A 187 -9.77 19.90 15.51
C ASN A 187 -8.87 20.82 14.69
N VAL A 188 -9.11 20.97 13.40
CA VAL A 188 -8.36 21.89 12.54
C VAL A 188 -8.63 23.35 12.93
N SER A 189 -9.88 23.67 13.28
CA SER A 189 -10.31 25.04 13.60
C SER A 189 -9.96 25.46 15.04
N ASN A 190 -10.05 24.55 16.00
CA ASN A 190 -9.90 24.83 17.43
C ASN A 190 -8.49 24.54 17.95
N ALA A 191 -7.69 23.74 17.23
CA ALA A 191 -6.32 23.54 17.67
C ALA A 191 -5.50 24.81 17.38
N GLU A 192 -4.99 25.42 18.46
CA GLU A 192 -3.78 26.26 18.43
C GLU A 192 -2.55 25.49 17.84
N GLY A 193 -2.70 24.20 17.51
CA GLY A 193 -1.69 23.32 16.95
C GLY A 193 -1.74 23.19 15.43
N THR A 194 -0.87 23.96 14.77
CA THR A 194 -0.40 23.83 13.38
C THR A 194 -1.34 24.26 12.25
N LEU A 195 -1.39 25.59 12.03
CA LEU A 195 -1.62 26.17 10.71
C LEU A 195 -0.92 25.33 9.61
N GLY A 196 -1.67 24.94 8.59
CA GLY A 196 -1.19 24.19 7.43
C GLY A 196 -1.44 22.68 7.44
N THR A 197 -2.29 22.16 8.33
CA THR A 197 -2.73 20.74 8.28
C THR A 197 -3.84 20.55 7.24
N CYS A 198 -3.68 19.55 6.37
CA CYS A 198 -4.56 19.22 5.25
C CYS A 198 -5.13 17.79 5.37
N TYR A 199 -6.42 17.64 5.08
CA TYR A 199 -7.11 16.36 5.03
C TYR A 199 -7.71 16.14 3.64
N GLU A 200 -7.35 15.03 3.01
CA GLU A 200 -7.91 14.58 1.73
C GLU A 200 -8.77 13.34 1.97
N PHE A 201 -10.04 13.41 1.58
CA PHE A 201 -10.98 12.29 1.69
C PHE A 201 -11.24 11.71 0.29
N ALA A 202 -10.66 10.53 0.02
CA ALA A 202 -10.86 9.83 -1.24
C ALA A 202 -11.97 8.78 -1.10
N LYS A 203 -12.94 8.84 -2.03
CA LYS A 203 -14.13 8.00 -2.02
C LYS A 203 -13.97 6.85 -3.00
N LEU A 204 -13.83 5.61 -2.50
CA LEU A 204 -13.68 4.41 -3.33
C LEU A 204 -15.02 3.81 -3.81
N ARG A 205 -16.17 4.21 -3.24
CA ARG A 205 -17.51 3.71 -3.58
C ARG A 205 -18.55 4.83 -3.55
N THR A 206 -19.65 4.68 -4.29
CA THR A 206 -20.84 5.55 -4.19
C THR A 206 -21.51 5.35 -2.83
N GLY A 207 -21.02 6.07 -1.82
CA GLY A 207 -21.52 6.08 -0.43
C GLY A 207 -21.93 7.47 0.04
N ARG A 208 -21.95 7.71 1.36
CA ARG A 208 -22.34 9.00 1.95
C ARG A 208 -21.43 10.14 1.47
N ASP A 209 -21.99 11.34 1.35
CA ASP A 209 -21.24 12.54 1.02
C ASP A 209 -20.71 13.20 2.30
N PRO A 210 -19.39 13.19 2.54
CA PRO A 210 -18.80 13.86 3.70
C PRO A 210 -19.04 15.37 3.69
N MET A 211 -19.21 15.99 2.51
CA MET A 211 -19.45 17.44 2.41
C MET A 211 -20.82 17.82 2.97
N THR A 212 -21.86 17.02 2.71
CA THR A 212 -23.19 17.21 3.31
C THR A 212 -23.15 17.15 4.84
N ALA A 213 -22.39 16.21 5.43
CA ALA A 213 -22.28 16.09 6.90
C ALA A 213 -21.52 17.26 7.53
N ILE A 214 -20.50 17.80 6.84
CA ILE A 214 -19.77 19.00 7.26
C ILE A 214 -20.68 20.22 7.14
N ALA A 215 -21.41 20.37 6.03
CA ALA A 215 -22.26 21.53 5.77
C ALA A 215 -23.42 21.67 6.76
N GLN A 216 -24.00 20.56 7.23
CA GLN A 216 -25.04 20.58 8.25
C GLN A 216 -24.57 21.18 9.60
N ARG A 217 -23.26 21.23 9.85
CA ARG A 217 -22.70 21.67 11.13
C ARG A 217 -21.98 23.03 11.05
N PHE A 218 -21.61 23.48 9.86
CA PHE A 218 -20.90 24.75 9.65
C PHE A 218 -21.63 25.63 8.64
N GLU A 219 -22.13 26.78 9.11
CA GLU A 219 -22.93 27.73 8.31
C GLU A 219 -22.21 28.29 7.07
N ASN A 220 -20.88 28.23 7.04
CA ASN A 220 -20.04 28.76 5.95
C ASN A 220 -19.57 27.69 4.94
N ALA A 221 -20.09 26.47 5.00
CA ALA A 221 -19.67 25.41 4.09
C ALA A 221 -20.19 25.64 2.67
N ILE A 222 -19.28 25.70 1.69
CA ILE A 222 -19.63 25.70 0.26
C ILE A 222 -19.58 24.25 -0.22
N VAL A 223 -20.73 23.72 -0.62
CA VAL A 223 -20.84 22.41 -1.28
C VAL A 223 -21.13 22.67 -2.75
N GLU A 224 -20.15 22.45 -3.62
CA GLU A 224 -20.39 22.44 -5.06
C GLU A 224 -20.96 21.08 -5.46
N GLU A 225 -22.13 21.07 -6.10
CA GLU A 225 -22.70 19.86 -6.68
C GLU A 225 -21.91 19.47 -7.94
N THR A 226 -21.28 18.30 -7.93
CA THR A 226 -20.66 17.66 -9.11
C THR A 226 -21.57 16.60 -9.72
#